data_AF-A0A662F392-F1
#
_entry.id   AF-A0A662F392-F1
#
_cell.length_a   1.000
_cell.length_b   1.000
_cell.length_c   1.000
_cell.angle_alpha   90.00
_cell.angle_beta   90.00
_cell.angle_gamma   90.00
#
_symmetry.space_group_name_H-M   'P 1'
#
loop_
_entity.id
_entity.type
_entity.pdbx_description
1 polymer ?
#
loop_
_entity_poly.entity_id
_entity_poly.type
_entity_poly.pdbx_seq_one_letter_code
_entity_poly.pdbx_strand_id
1 'polypeptide(L)' 'MIVGVPKEVFPNERCVALVPGLVPSLIKKGLTVLVEEGAGREAGFADLS' A
#
# COMPACT_ATOMS: atom_id res chain seq x y z
N MET A 1 7.51 -6.79 -13.29
CA MET A 1 6.15 -6.22 -13.25
C MET A 1 6.02 -5.41 -11.97
N ILE A 2 5.32 -4.27 -12.02
CA ILE A 2 5.20 -3.34 -10.89
C ILE A 2 3.74 -3.34 -10.40
N VAL A 3 3.56 -3.39 -9.08
CA VAL A 3 2.28 -3.20 -8.40
C VAL A 3 2.32 -1.85 -7.70
N GLY A 4 1.45 -0.93 -8.11
CA GLY A 4 1.28 0.38 -7.47
C GLY A 4 0.16 0.36 -6.44
N VAL A 5 0.37 1.05 -5.31
CA VAL A 5 -0.62 1.25 -4.25
C VAL A 5 -0.77 2.76 -4.05
N PRO A 6 -1.67 3.43 -4.82
CA PRO A 6 -1.93 4.84 -4.66
C PRO A 6 -2.73 5.12 -3.39
N LYS A 7 -2.73 6.37 -2.96
CA LYS A 7 -3.61 6.84 -1.89
C LYS A 7 -5.05 6.97 -2.40
N GLU A 8 -6.01 6.55 -1.59
CA GLU A 8 -7.42 6.76 -1.89
C GLU A 8 -7.78 8.27 -1.81
N VAL A 9 -8.58 8.73 -2.77
CA VAL A 9 -8.98 10.14 -2.91
C VAL A 9 -10.46 10.38 -2.65
N PHE A 10 -11.25 9.32 -2.50
CA PHE A 10 -12.69 9.45 -2.26
C PHE A 10 -12.97 10.01 -0.85
N PRO A 11 -13.90 10.95 -0.69
CA PRO A 11 -14.17 11.55 0.62
C PRO A 11 -14.55 10.51 1.68
N ASN A 12 -13.88 10.59 2.84
CA ASN A 12 -14.05 9.68 3.97
C ASN A 12 -13.66 8.21 3.72
N GLU A 13 -13.01 7.91 2.60
CA GLU A 13 -12.41 6.59 2.37
C GLU A 13 -11.21 6.39 3.29
N ARG A 14 -11.12 5.19 3.86
CA ARG A 14 -10.08 4.83 4.83
C ARG A 14 -9.38 3.53 4.49
N CYS A 15 -9.81 2.83 3.44
CA CYS A 15 -9.16 1.61 3.00
C CYS A 15 -7.83 1.89 2.29
N VAL A 16 -7.01 0.84 2.18
CA VAL A 16 -5.82 0.80 1.34
C VAL A 16 -5.84 -0.51 0.55
N ALA A 17 -5.47 -0.45 -0.73
CA ALA A 17 -5.58 -1.61 -1.62
C ALA A 17 -4.66 -2.80 -1.23
N LEU A 18 -3.59 -2.53 -0.47
CA LEU A 18 -2.63 -3.56 -0.05
C LEU A 18 -2.18 -3.31 1.39
N VAL A 19 -2.40 -4.30 2.25
CA VAL A 19 -1.92 -4.25 3.64
C VAL A 19 -0.43 -4.63 3.73
N PRO A 20 0.35 -4.04 4.67
CA PRO A 20 1.78 -4.31 4.80
C PRO A 20 2.12 -5.81 4.94
N GLY A 21 1.27 -6.59 5.61
CA GLY A 21 1.48 -8.02 5.81
C GLY A 21 1.49 -8.86 4.52
N LEU A 22 0.92 -8.37 3.41
CA LEU A 22 0.90 -9.07 2.12
C LEU A 22 2.06 -8.68 1.19
N VAL A 23 2.73 -7.54 1.45
CA VAL A 23 3.84 -7.04 0.64
C VAL A 23 4.99 -8.06 0.50
N PRO A 24 5.46 -8.75 1.57
CA PRO A 24 6.55 -9.71 1.46
C PRO A 24 6.22 -10.88 0.51
N SER A 25 4.96 -11.29 0.44
CA SER A 25 4.51 -12.37 -0.44
C SER A 25 4.56 -11.98 -1.91
N LEU A 26 4.28 -10.72 -2.24
CA LEU A 26 4.40 -10.18 -3.60
C LEU A 26 5.87 -10.05 -4.01
N ILE A 27 6.72 -9.54 -3.11
CA ILE A 27 8.16 -9.43 -3.33
C ILE A 27 8.79 -10.82 -3.57
N LYS A 28 8.42 -11.84 -2.78
CA LYS A 28 8.89 -13.23 -2.98
C LYS A 28 8.51 -13.81 -4.35
N LYS A 29 7.44 -13.31 -4.97
CA LYS A 29 7.02 -13.68 -6.33
C LYS A 29 7.76 -12.90 -7.43
N GLY A 30 8.74 -12.06 -7.08
CA GLY A 30 9.51 -11.25 -8.02
C GLY A 30 8.80 -9.97 -8.48
N LEU A 31 7.78 -9.52 -7.74
CA LEU A 31 7.07 -8.27 -8.03
C LEU A 31 7.72 -7.11 -7.27
N THR A 32 7.80 -5.95 -7.93
CA THR A 32 8.13 -4.69 -7.26
C THR A 32 6.84 -4.05 -6.78
N VAL A 33 6.79 -3.65 -5.51
CA VAL A 33 5.66 -2.93 -4.92
C VAL A 33 6.07 -1.48 -4.70
N LEU A 34 5.33 -0.54 -5.27
CA LEU A 34 5.47 0.90 -5.03
C LEU A 34 4.23 1.39 -4.31
N VAL A 35 4.43 2.04 -3.17
CA VAL A 35 3.35 2.60 -2.36
C VAL A 35 3.50 4.11 -2.34
N GLU A 36 2.41 4.83 -2.59
CA GLU A 36 2.38 6.27 -2.43
C GLU A 36 2.50 6.64 -0.94
N GLU A 37 3.27 7.67 -0.64
CA GLU A 37 3.46 8.16 0.74
C GLU A 37 2.09 8.44 1.40
N GLY A 38 1.86 7.83 2.56
CA GLY A 38 0.65 7.98 3.35
C GLY A 38 -0.58 7.22 2.82
N ALA A 39 -0.46 6.37 1.79
CA ALA A 39 -1.57 5.59 1.26
C ALA A 39 -2.26 4.70 2.32
N GLY A 40 -1.50 4.20 3.30
CA GLY A 40 -2.02 3.38 4.39
C GLY A 40 -2.48 4.15 5.63
N ARG A 41 -2.26 5.47 5.69
CA ARG A 41 -2.38 6.25 6.94
C ARG A 41 -3.79 6.22 7.53
N GLU A 42 -4.79 6.46 6.69
CA GLU A 42 -6.21 6.43 7.11
C GLU A 42 -6.69 5.01 7.44
N ALA A 43 -6.02 3.99 6.89
CA ALA A 43 -6.24 2.57 7.19
C ALA A 43 -5.53 2.11 8.47
N GLY A 44 -4.80 2.99 9.16
CA GLY A 44 -4.06 2.68 10.38
C GLY A 44 -2.65 2.11 10.16
N PHE A 45 -2.11 2.21 8.94
CA PHE A 45 -0.75 1.78 8.62
C PHE A 45 0.13 3.01 8.40
N ALA A 46 1.16 3.17 9.23
CA ALA A 46 2.17 4.21 9.06
C ALA A 46 3.21 3.78 8.01
N ASP A 47 3.74 4.77 7.30
CA ASP A 47 4.92 4.57 6.47
C ASP A 47 6.12 4.34 7.39
N LEU A 48 6.87 3.27 7.14
CA LEU A 48 8.15 3.02 7.79
C LEU A 48 9.22 3.49 6.82
N SER A 49 9.81 4.66 7.12
CA SER A 49 10.95 5.25 6.40
C SER A 49 12.16 4.34 6.38
#